data_AF-A0A9E0EGR4-F1
#
_entry.id   AF-A0A9E0EGR4-F1
#
_cell.length_a   1.000
_cell.length_b   1.000
_cell.length_c   1.000
_cell.angle_alpha   90.00
_cell.angle_beta   90.00
_cell.angle_gamma   90.00
#
_symmetry.space_group_name_H-M   'P 1'
#
loop_
_entity.id
_entity.type
_entity.pdbx_description
1 polymer ?
#
loop_
_entity_poly.entity_id
_entity_poly.type
_entity_poly.pdbx_seq_one_letter_code
_entity_poly.pdbx_strand_id
1 'polypeptide(L)' 'MSKPAERDALRRMHGSIRELVEASGYEYVWSELVMEEGRSVLRVLMDSLGGVNVKDCETVSRKLGRMLDD' A
#
# COMPACT_ATOMS: atom_id res chain seq x y z
N MET A 1 11.60 19.53 -5.07
CA MET A 1 10.87 20.15 -3.94
C MET A 1 9.39 19.90 -4.18
N SER A 2 8.81 18.83 -3.62
CA SER A 2 7.38 18.52 -3.83
C SER A 2 6.51 19.51 -3.08
N LYS A 3 5.40 19.94 -3.71
CA LYS A 3 4.52 20.99 -3.18
C LYS A 3 3.85 20.51 -1.87
N PRO A 4 3.49 21.41 -0.93
CA PRO A 4 2.87 21.03 0.34
C PRO A 4 1.63 20.11 0.19
N ALA A 5 0.80 20.38 -0.82
CA ALA A 5 -0.39 19.59 -1.12
C ALA A 5 -0.08 18.14 -1.56
N GLU A 6 1.02 17.89 -2.28
CA GLU A 6 1.45 16.53 -2.66
C GLU A 6 1.88 15.72 -1.43
N ARG A 7 2.56 16.36 -0.47
CA ARG A 7 3.01 15.69 0.76
C ARG A 7 1.83 15.27 1.62
N ASP A 8 0.79 16.10 1.70
CA ASP A 8 -0.44 15.78 2.44
C ASP A 8 -1.29 14.72 1.75
N ALA A 9 -1.33 14.69 0.42
CA ALA A 9 -1.99 13.63 -0.33
C ALA A 9 -1.27 12.29 -0.13
N LEU A 10 0.06 12.29 -0.23
CA LEU A 10 0.88 11.09 -0.02
C LEU A 10 0.73 10.57 1.42
N ARG A 11 0.76 11.47 2.42
CA ARG A 11 0.57 11.09 3.83
C ARG A 11 -0.79 10.46 4.07
N ARG A 12 -1.85 11.02 3.48
CA ARG A 12 -3.21 10.44 3.56
C ARG A 12 -3.28 9.07 2.91
N MET A 13 -2.68 8.91 1.72
CA MET A 13 -2.59 7.62 1.03
C MET A 13 -1.88 6.57 1.89
N HIS A 14 -0.74 6.88 2.51
CA HIS A 14 -0.06 5.95 3.43
C HIS A 14 -0.93 5.57 4.62
N GLY A 15 -1.71 6.51 5.16
CA GLY A 15 -2.67 6.25 6.24
C GLY A 15 -3.75 5.25 5.83
N SER A 16 -4.41 5.48 4.69
CA SER A 16 -5.45 4.59 4.18
C SER A 16 -4.91 3.19 3.83
N ILE A 17 -3.70 3.11 3.23
CA ILE A 17 -3.04 1.83 2.96
C ILE A 17 -2.75 1.08 4.26
N ARG A 18 -2.19 1.77 5.26
CA ARG A 18 -1.90 1.18 6.58
C ARG A 18 -3.17 0.61 7.21
N GLU A 19 -4.23 1.41 7.28
CA GLU A 19 -5.51 0.98 7.88
C GLU A 19 -6.06 -0.28 7.19
N LEU A 20 -6.01 -0.34 5.86
CA LEU A 20 -6.48 -1.49 5.10
C LEU A 20 -5.63 -2.76 5.32
N VAL A 21 -4.31 -2.61 5.37
CA VAL A 21 -3.36 -3.72 5.61
C VAL A 21 -3.55 -4.25 7.04
N GLU A 22 -3.57 -3.37 8.04
CA GLU A 22 -3.74 -3.72 9.45
C GLU A 22 -5.13 -4.33 9.72
N ALA A 23 -6.20 -3.79 9.12
CA ALA A 23 -7.55 -4.36 9.18
C ALA A 23 -7.67 -5.72 8.46
N SER A 24 -6.72 -6.05 7.58
CA SER A 24 -6.65 -7.35 6.93
C SER A 24 -5.88 -8.40 7.74
N GLY A 25 -5.34 -8.02 8.91
CA GLY A 25 -4.62 -8.93 9.82
C GLY A 25 -3.11 -9.01 9.58
N TYR A 26 -2.55 -8.07 8.83
CA TYR A 26 -1.11 -8.01 8.53
C TYR A 26 -0.49 -6.75 9.13
N GLU A 27 0.81 -6.80 9.42
CA GLU A 27 1.57 -5.62 9.83
C GLU A 27 1.93 -4.77 8.62
N TYR A 28 1.57 -3.49 8.66
CA TYR A 28 2.04 -2.52 7.65
C TYR A 28 3.49 -2.14 7.93
N VAL A 29 4.38 -2.41 6.97
CA VAL A 29 5.80 -2.05 7.07
C VAL A 29 6.09 -0.75 6.32
N TRP A 30 5.72 -0.69 5.04
CA TRP A 30 6.00 0.46 4.18
C TRP A 30 5.13 0.48 2.93
N SER A 31 4.96 1.65 2.32
CA SER A 31 4.46 1.76 0.95
C SER A 31 5.15 2.90 0.22
N GLU A 32 5.23 2.78 -1.10
CA GLU A 32 5.84 3.79 -1.98
C GLU A 32 5.25 3.70 -3.39
N LEU A 33 5.25 4.82 -4.11
CA LEU A 33 5.01 4.83 -5.56
C LEU A 33 6.35 4.76 -6.27
N VAL A 34 6.56 3.70 -7.05
CA VAL A 34 7.77 3.48 -7.85
C VAL A 34 7.44 3.50 -9.33
N MET A 35 8.45 3.73 -10.16
CA MET A 35 8.34 3.64 -11.61
C MET A 35 8.98 2.33 -12.09
N GLU A 36 8.19 1.44 -12.66
CA GLU A 36 8.63 0.16 -13.21
C GLU A 36 8.16 0.04 -14.65
N GLU A 37 9.08 -0.22 -15.58
CA GLU A 37 8.80 -0.35 -17.02
C GLU A 37 7.93 0.78 -17.61
N GLY A 38 8.17 2.02 -17.15
CA GLY A 38 7.42 3.19 -17.60
C GLY A 38 6.02 3.34 -17.01
N ARG A 39 5.64 2.52 -16.02
CA ARG A 39 4.36 2.57 -15.32
C ARG A 39 4.58 2.92 -13.85
N SER A 40 3.64 3.66 -13.28
CA SER A 40 3.63 3.90 -11.83
C SER A 40 3.03 2.68 -11.13
N VAL A 41 3.74 2.16 -10.14
CA VAL A 41 3.34 0.99 -9.36
C VAL A 41 3.31 1.38 -7.88
N LEU A 42 2.19 1.10 -7.21
CA LEU A 42 2.11 1.17 -5.75
C LEU A 42 2.73 -0.10 -5.16
N ARG A 43 3.88 0.05 -4.51
CA ARG A 43 4.51 -1.02 -3.76
C ARG A 43 4.09 -0.93 -2.30
N VAL A 44 3.69 -2.07 -1.73
CA VAL A 44 3.35 -2.20 -0.32
C VAL A 44 4.14 -3.37 0.26
N LEU A 45 4.84 -3.10 1.36
CA LEU A 45 5.56 -4.09 2.16
C LEU A 45 4.72 -4.35 3.42
N MET A 46 4.46 -5.62 3.67
CA MET A 46 3.69 -6.08 4.82
C MET A 46 4.33 -7.35 5.40
N ASP A 47 4.06 -7.59 6.68
CA ASP A 47 4.56 -8.76 7.39
C ASP A 47 3.44 -9.42 8.23
N SER A 48 3.72 -10.60 8.76
CA SER A 48 2.90 -11.26 9.76
C SER A 48 3.78 -12.17 10.62
N LEU A 49 3.40 -12.40 11.89
CA LEU A 49 4.13 -13.32 12.77
C LEU A 49 4.22 -14.75 12.20
N GLY A 50 3.26 -15.17 11.38
CA GLY A 50 3.23 -16.48 10.71
C GLY A 50 3.93 -16.50 9.34
N GLY A 51 4.56 -15.39 8.96
CA GLY A 51 5.05 -15.14 7.60
C GLY A 51 3.94 -14.71 6.63
N VAL A 52 4.35 -14.32 5.43
CA VAL A 52 3.44 -13.89 4.35
C VAL A 52 3.67 -14.80 3.15
N ASN A 53 2.58 -15.36 2.61
CA ASN A 53 2.61 -16.14 1.38
C ASN A 53 1.98 -15.37 0.20
N VAL A 54 2.06 -15.92 -1.00
CA VAL A 54 1.57 -15.26 -2.22
C VAL A 54 0.05 -15.01 -2.18
N LYS A 55 -0.75 -15.88 -1.55
CA LYS A 55 -2.21 -15.68 -1.42
C LYS A 55 -2.57 -14.53 -0.49
N ASP A 56 -1.75 -14.29 0.53
CA ASP A 56 -1.89 -13.12 1.40
C ASP A 56 -1.67 -11.83 0.59
N CYS A 57 -0.57 -11.78 -0.18
CA CYS A 57 -0.27 -10.67 -1.09
C CYS A 57 -1.39 -10.42 -2.08
N GLU A 58 -1.92 -11.48 -2.70
CA GLU A 58 -3.01 -11.40 -3.66
C GLU A 58 -4.30 -10.86 -3.03
N THR A 59 -4.60 -11.27 -1.79
CA THR A 59 -5.78 -10.83 -1.04
C THR A 59 -5.70 -9.34 -0.70
N VAL A 60 -4.57 -8.88 -0.19
CA VAL A 60 -4.36 -7.46 0.15
C VAL A 60 -4.28 -6.61 -1.12
N SER A 61 -3.58 -7.09 -2.15
CA SER A 61 -3.46 -6.41 -3.45
C SER A 61 -4.84 -6.12 -4.07
N ARG A 62 -5.78 -7.08 -4.04
CA ARG A 62 -7.15 -6.87 -4.53
C ARG A 62 -7.92 -5.81 -3.74
N LYS A 63 -7.77 -5.79 -2.41
CA LYS A 63 -8.43 -4.79 -1.56
C LYS A 63 -7.88 -3.39 -1.82
N LEU A 64 -6.56 -3.27 -1.94
CA LEU A 64 -5.90 -2.01 -2.29
C LEU A 64 -6.31 -1.53 -3.68
N GLY A 65 -6.41 -2.43 -4.66
CA GLY A 65 -6.90 -2.07 -6.00
C GLY A 65 -8.27 -1.42 -5.95
N ARG A 66 -9.24 -2.02 -5.24
CA ARG A 66 -10.57 -1.44 -5.05
C ARG A 66 -10.54 -0.08 -4.36
N MET A 67 -9.71 0.06 -3.32
CA MET A 67 -9.54 1.33 -2.60
C MET A 67 -8.96 2.44 -3.49
N LEU A 68 -8.15 2.09 -4.50
CA LEU A 68 -7.58 3.06 -5.44
C LEU A 68 -8.54 3.43 -6.57
N ASP A 69 -9.49 2.55 -6.90
CA ASP A 69 -10.49 2.77 -7.93
C ASP A 69 -11.65 3.68 -7.46
N ASP A 70 -11.93 3.70 -6.14
CA ASP A 70 -12.96 4.52 -5.47
C ASP A 70 -12.52 5.98 -5.26
#